data_AF-A0A7C4RNT6-F1
#
_entry.id   AF-A0A7C4RNT6-F1
#
_cell.length_a   1.000
_cell.length_b   1.000
_cell.length_c   1.000
_cell.angle_alpha   90.00
_cell.angle_beta   90.00
_cell.angle_gamma   90.00
#
_symmetry.space_group_name_H-M   'P 1'
#
loop_
_entity.id
_entity.type
_entity.pdbx_description
1 polymer ?
#
loop_
_entity_poly.entity_id
_entity_poly.type
_entity_poly.pdbx_seq_one_letter_code
_entity_poly.pdbx_strand_id
1 'polypeptide(L)' 'MAHTTIADLTVDDLRKLIRETVIQTFSEMLSDPDEGLELRDEFKIELQRALPTDEAGKTIPAQEVAARLGLTW' A
#
# COMPACT_ATOMS: atom_id res chain seq x y z
N MET A 1 -2.04 30.53 -25.77
CA MET A 1 -1.98 30.25 -24.33
C MET A 1 -0.64 30.77 -23.83
N ALA A 2 -0.61 31.55 -22.76
CA ALA A 2 0.67 32.06 -22.24
C ALA A 2 1.50 30.87 -21.76
N HIS A 3 2.67 30.68 -22.34
CA HIS A 3 3.61 29.66 -21.90
C HIS A 3 4.35 30.21 -20.68
N THR A 4 3.99 29.76 -19.48
CA THR A 4 4.75 30.05 -18.26
C THR A 4 6.12 29.40 -18.37
N THR A 5 7.19 30.19 -18.27
CA THR A 5 8.56 29.68 -18.35
C THR A 5 9.04 29.23 -16.97
N ILE A 6 9.81 28.14 -16.92
CA ILE A 6 10.41 27.62 -15.66
C ILE A 6 11.36 28.64 -15.01
N ALA A 7 11.81 29.64 -15.76
CA ALA A 7 12.74 30.68 -15.33
C ALA A 7 12.24 31.52 -14.11
N ASP A 8 10.94 31.51 -13.82
CA ASP A 8 10.38 32.26 -12.69
C ASP A 8 10.44 31.49 -11.34
N LEU A 9 10.92 30.25 -11.33
CA LEU A 9 11.08 29.47 -10.09
C LEU A 9 12.29 29.94 -9.30
N THR A 10 12.11 30.11 -7.99
CA THR A 10 13.26 30.22 -7.09
C THR A 10 13.97 28.87 -6.96
N VAL A 11 15.19 28.88 -6.42
CA VAL A 11 15.95 27.66 -6.13
C VAL A 11 15.19 26.75 -5.15
N ASP A 12 14.46 27.33 -4.21
CA ASP A 12 13.66 26.58 -3.24
C ASP A 12 12.43 25.94 -3.89
N ASP A 13 11.76 26.65 -4.80
CA ASP A 13 10.63 26.10 -5.56
C ASP A 13 11.08 24.92 -6.42
N LEU A 14 12.22 25.05 -7.11
CA LEU A 14 12.78 23.95 -7.90
C LEU A 14 13.14 22.74 -7.03
N ARG A 15 13.76 22.98 -5.87
CA ARG A 15 14.10 21.91 -4.91
C ARG A 15 12.85 21.20 -4.40
N LYS A 16 11.79 21.96 -4.13
CA LYS A 16 10.50 21.41 -3.69
C LYS A 16 9.87 20.56 -4.78
N LEU A 17 9.80 21.08 -6.01
CA LEU A 17 9.26 20.36 -7.16
C LEU A 17 9.98 19.02 -7.37
N ILE A 18 11.31 19.02 -7.40
CA ILE A 18 12.11 17.79 -7.56
C ILE A 18 11.80 16.79 -6.45
N ARG A 19 11.76 17.24 -5.19
CA ARG A 19 11.45 16.38 -4.05
C ARG A 19 10.07 15.75 -4.18
N GLU A 20 9.06 16.54 -4.51
CA GLU A 20 7.69 16.07 -4.67
C GLU A 20 7.58 15.05 -5.81
N THR A 21 8.19 15.34 -6.95
CA THR A 21 8.22 14.40 -8.09
C THR A 21 8.89 13.08 -7.73
N VAL A 22 10.03 13.12 -7.05
CA VAL A 22 10.74 11.90 -6.62
C VAL A 22 9.89 11.09 -5.65
N ILE A 23 9.28 11.72 -4.64
CA ILE A 23 8.40 11.04 -3.69
C ILE A 23 7.21 10.41 -4.43
N GLN A 24 6.57 11.15 -5.33
CA GLN A 24 5.47 10.63 -6.14
C GLN A 24 5.90 9.39 -6.93
N THR A 25 7.03 9.46 -7.64
CA THR A 25 7.54 8.31 -8.42
C THR A 25 7.81 7.11 -7.52
N PHE A 26 8.42 7.30 -6.36
CA PHE A 26 8.64 6.20 -5.42
C PHE A 26 7.31 5.61 -4.90
N SER A 27 6.33 6.44 -4.57
CA SER A 27 5.00 5.98 -4.15
C SER A 27 4.30 5.18 -5.25
N GLU A 28 4.40 5.62 -6.50
CA GLU A 28 3.83 4.90 -7.65
C GLU A 28 4.56 3.57 -7.91
N MET A 29 5.89 3.56 -7.80
CA MET A 29 6.71 2.35 -8.00
C MET A 29 6.57 1.32 -6.86
N LEU A 30 6.35 1.79 -5.64
CA LEU A 30 6.26 0.96 -4.43
C LEU A 30 4.82 0.79 -3.95
N SER A 31 3.83 1.13 -4.80
CA SER A 31 2.42 0.88 -4.49
C SER A 31 2.17 -0.62 -4.32
N ASP A 32 1.09 -0.96 -3.62
CA ASP A 32 0.69 -2.35 -3.40
C ASP A 32 0.51 -3.06 -4.76
N PRO A 33 1.35 -4.06 -5.08
CA PRO A 33 1.28 -4.76 -6.36
C PRO A 33 -0.01 -5.56 -6.54
N ASP A 34 -0.71 -5.86 -5.43
CA ASP A 34 -1.96 -6.60 -5.43
C ASP A 34 -3.20 -5.68 -5.44
N GLU A 35 -3.01 -4.35 -5.49
CA GLU A 35 -4.11 -3.38 -5.52
C GLU A 35 -5.02 -3.61 -6.73
N GLY A 36 -6.32 -3.82 -6.46
CA GLY A 36 -7.33 -4.04 -7.49
C GLY A 36 -7.37 -5.47 -8.06
N LEU A 37 -6.54 -6.39 -7.56
CA LEU A 37 -6.62 -7.81 -7.95
C LEU A 37 -7.73 -8.54 -7.20
N GLU A 38 -8.39 -9.47 -7.89
CA GLU A 38 -9.32 -10.41 -7.25
C GLU A 38 -8.60 -11.66 -6.75
N LEU A 39 -9.10 -12.23 -5.65
CA LEU A 39 -8.64 -13.53 -5.18
C LEU A 39 -8.91 -14.62 -6.22
N ARG A 40 -7.94 -15.52 -6.41
CA ARG A 40 -8.09 -16.71 -7.25
C ARG A 40 -9.17 -17.63 -6.68
N ASP A 41 -9.96 -18.28 -7.54
CA ASP A 41 -11.11 -19.08 -7.09
C ASP A 41 -10.72 -20.25 -6.19
N GLU A 42 -9.58 -20.89 -6.46
CA GLU A 42 -9.01 -21.93 -5.60
C GLU A 42 -8.73 -21.43 -4.17
N PHE A 43 -8.23 -20.20 -4.04
CA PHE A 43 -7.91 -19.57 -2.77
C PHE A 43 -9.18 -19.11 -2.04
N LYS A 44 -10.18 -18.61 -2.78
CA LYS A 44 -11.52 -18.31 -2.20
C LYS A 44 -12.13 -19.57 -1.57
N ILE A 45 -12.06 -20.71 -2.25
CA ILE A 45 -12.59 -21.99 -1.76
C ILE A 45 -11.80 -22.47 -0.53
N GLU A 46 -10.47 -22.34 -0.54
CA GLU A 46 -9.63 -22.67 0.62
C GLU A 46 -9.96 -21.80 1.83
N LEU A 47 -10.09 -20.49 1.65
CA LEU A 47 -10.52 -19.55 2.69
C LEU A 47 -11.89 -19.93 3.26
N GLN A 48 -12.87 -20.25 2.41
CA GLN A 48 -14.20 -20.69 2.84
C GLN A 48 -14.17 -21.98 3.66
N ARG A 49 -13.24 -22.90 3.35
CA ARG A 49 -13.04 -24.14 4.13
C ARG A 49 -12.29 -23.89 5.44
N ALA A 50 -11.39 -22.91 5.45
CA ALA A 50 -10.58 -22.54 6.61
C ALA A 50 -11.37 -21.71 7.62
N LEU A 51 -12.41 -20.99 7.18
CA LEU A 51 -13.40 -20.32 8.04
C LEU A 51 -14.32 -21.39 8.66
N PRO A 52 -14.13 -21.76 9.94
CA PRO A 52 -14.97 -22.78 10.56
C PRO A 52 -16.34 -22.18 10.83
N THR A 53 -17.41 -22.89 10.45
CA THR A 53 -18.78 -22.40 10.60
C THR A 53 -19.26 -22.34 12.06
N ASP A 54 -18.61 -22.96 13.05
CA ASP A 54 -19.20 -23.01 14.42
C ASP A 54 -18.23 -23.24 15.59
N GLU A 55 -16.91 -23.26 15.40
CA GLU A 55 -15.97 -23.34 16.54
C GLU A 55 -15.45 -21.94 16.85
N ALA A 56 -15.92 -21.37 17.96
CA ALA A 56 -15.34 -20.19 18.62
C ALA A 56 -13.92 -20.45 19.17
N GLY A 57 -13.07 -21.13 18.39
CA GLY A 57 -11.83 -21.75 18.82
C GLY A 57 -10.62 -21.25 18.05
N LYS A 58 -9.97 -20.22 18.60
CA LYS A 58 -8.61 -19.73 18.31
C LYS A 58 -8.43 -18.82 17.09
N THR A 59 -9.29 -17.83 16.91
CA THR A 59 -8.83 -16.59 16.29
C THR A 59 -7.91 -15.86 17.28
N ILE A 60 -6.81 -15.28 16.80
CA ILE A 60 -5.96 -14.38 17.59
C ILE A 60 -6.08 -12.97 17.01
N PRO A 61 -6.02 -11.92 17.84
CA PRO A 61 -6.05 -10.54 17.35
C PRO A 61 -4.95 -10.30 16.32
N ALA A 62 -5.22 -9.47 15.31
CA ALA A 62 -4.24 -9.11 14.28
C ALA A 62 -2.95 -8.52 14.88
N GLN A 63 -3.09 -7.73 15.95
CA GLN A 63 -1.96 -7.21 16.73
C GLN A 63 -1.05 -8.33 17.28
N GLU A 64 -1.62 -9.45 17.73
CA GLU A 64 -0.86 -10.58 18.26
C GLU A 64 -0.12 -11.32 17.15
N VAL A 65 -0.74 -11.47 15.98
CA VAL A 65 -0.08 -12.00 14.77
C VAL A 65 1.11 -11.12 14.39
N ALA A 66 0.91 -9.80 14.33
CA ALA A 66 1.96 -8.84 14.00
C ALA A 66 3.12 -8.92 15.00
N ALA A 67 2.83 -8.98 16.31
CA ALA A 67 3.85 -9.13 17.35
C ALA A 67 4.66 -10.43 17.21
N ARG A 68 4.01 -11.56 16.91
CA ARG A 68 4.69 -12.85 16.67
C ARG A 68 5.59 -12.84 15.44
N LEU A 69 5.25 -12.03 14.43
CA LEU A 69 6.00 -11.89 13.18
C LEU A 69 7.02 -10.73 13.21
N GLY A 70 7.11 -9.99 14.32
CA GLY A 70 8.00 -8.82 14.42
C GLY A 70 7.56 -7.63 13.57
N LEU A 71 6.27 -7.55 13.23
CA LEU A 71 5.68 -6.47 12.44
C LEU A 71 5.10 -5.40 13.37
N THR A 72 5.27 -4.14 12.99
CA THR A 72 4.56 -2.99 13.58
C THR A 72 3.17 -2.88 12.96
N TRP A 73 2.15 -2.91 13.81
CA TRP A 73 0.74 -2.72 13.45
C TRP A 73 0.29 -1.29 13.78
#